data_AF-A0A7K6F017-F1
#
_entry.id   AF-A0A7K6F017-F1
#
_cell.length_a   1.000
_cell.length_b   1.000
_cell.length_c   1.000
_cell.angle_alpha   90.00
_cell.angle_beta   90.00
_cell.angle_gamma   90.00
#
_symmetry.space_group_name_H-M   'P 1'
#
loop_
_entity.id
_entity.type
_entity.pdbx_description
1 polymer ?
#
loop_
_entity_poly.entity_id
_entity_poly.type
_entity_poly.pdbx_seq_one_letter_code
_entity_poly.pdbx_strand_id
1 'polypeptide(L)'
;ENETKPEDCIPDVPGNESAREFLAHAPTKGLWMPLGKEVKVMQCWRCKRYGHRTGDKECPFFIKGNQKLEQFRVAHEDPMYDIIRENKRHEKEKR
;
A
#
# COMPACT_ATOMS: atom_id res chain seq x y z
N GLU A 1 5.69 -7.93 -32.02
CA GLU A 1 5.45 -7.06 -30.85
C GLU A 1 6.14 -7.73 -29.66
N ASN A 2 6.95 -7.00 -28.87
CA ASN A 2 7.49 -7.57 -27.63
C ASN A 2 6.30 -7.84 -26.69
N GLU A 3 6.12 -9.08 -26.26
CA GLU A 3 5.12 -9.41 -25.23
C GLU A 3 5.43 -8.58 -23.97
N THR A 4 4.51 -7.70 -23.56
CA THR A 4 4.64 -6.93 -22.31
C THR A 4 4.58 -7.89 -21.14
N LYS A 5 5.64 -7.94 -20.33
CA LYS A 5 5.73 -8.87 -19.21
C LYS A 5 5.02 -8.30 -17.98
N PRO A 6 4.49 -9.16 -17.08
CA PRO A 6 3.75 -8.70 -15.91
C PRO A 6 4.58 -7.82 -14.96
N GLU A 7 5.90 -8.02 -14.87
CA GLU A 7 6.82 -7.21 -14.09
C GLU A 7 7.02 -5.78 -14.63
N ASP A 8 6.74 -5.54 -15.92
CA ASP A 8 6.93 -4.23 -16.56
C ASP A 8 5.88 -3.20 -16.07
N CYS A 9 4.77 -3.68 -15.53
CA CYS A 9 3.72 -2.85 -14.92
C CYS A 9 4.09 -2.34 -13.51
N ILE A 10 5.21 -2.79 -12.94
CA ILE A 10 5.68 -2.41 -11.60
C ILE A 10 6.88 -1.47 -11.73
N PRO A 11 6.81 -0.24 -11.18
CA PRO A 11 7.93 0.70 -11.22
C PRO A 11 9.17 0.19 -10.50
N ASP A 12 10.34 0.51 -11.07
CA ASP A 12 11.65 0.21 -10.50
C ASP A 12 12.03 1.20 -9.38
N VAL A 13 11.36 1.07 -8.25
CA VAL A 13 11.58 1.88 -7.05
C VAL A 13 11.87 0.98 -5.84
N PRO A 14 12.65 1.47 -4.85
CA PRO A 14 12.99 0.70 -3.67
C PRO A 14 11.76 0.12 -2.97
N GLY A 15 11.78 -1.19 -2.72
CA GLY A 15 10.70 -1.92 -2.05
C GLY A 15 9.68 -2.61 -2.98
N ASN A 16 9.82 -2.48 -4.31
CA ASN A 16 9.05 -3.27 -5.29
C ASN A 16 9.86 -4.42 -5.92
N GLU A 17 11.17 -4.49 -5.65
CA GLU A 17 12.12 -5.47 -6.20
C GLU A 17 11.60 -6.90 -6.10
N SER A 18 11.10 -7.29 -4.92
CA SER A 18 10.60 -8.64 -4.66
C SER A 18 9.38 -9.02 -5.51
N ALA A 19 8.51 -8.06 -5.83
CA ALA A 19 7.34 -8.30 -6.68
C ALA A 19 7.76 -8.44 -8.14
N ARG A 20 8.70 -7.61 -8.61
CA ARG A 20 9.25 -7.68 -9.97
C ARG A 20 10.01 -8.98 -10.19
N GLU A 21 10.90 -9.33 -9.26
CA GLU A 21 11.70 -10.55 -9.32
C GLU A 21 10.81 -11.80 -9.31
N PHE A 22 9.76 -11.81 -8.48
CA PHE A 22 8.82 -12.93 -8.45
C PHE A 22 8.11 -13.10 -9.79
N LEU A 23 7.60 -12.01 -10.38
CA LEU A 23 6.86 -12.06 -11.65
C LEU A 23 7.76 -12.39 -12.84
N ALA A 24 9.00 -11.91 -12.84
CA ALA A 24 9.97 -12.19 -13.90
C ALA A 24 10.36 -13.68 -13.97
N HIS A 25 10.34 -14.38 -12.83
CA HIS A 25 10.65 -15.81 -12.74
C HIS A 25 9.39 -16.68 -12.63
N ALA A 26 8.20 -16.07 -12.51
CA ALA A 26 6.95 -16.80 -12.39
C ALA A 26 6.62 -17.50 -13.72
N PRO A 27 6.15 -18.76 -13.69
CA PRO A 27 5.65 -19.42 -14.88
C PRO A 27 4.49 -18.60 -15.47
N THR A 28 4.64 -18.16 -16.73
CA THR A 28 3.62 -17.36 -17.44
C THR A 28 2.44 -18.19 -17.96
N LYS A 29 2.57 -19.53 -18.00
CA LYS A 29 1.54 -20.46 -18.47
C LYS A 29 1.29 -21.55 -17.43
N GLY A 30 0.06 -21.61 -16.91
CA GLY A 30 -0.40 -22.62 -15.95
C GLY A 30 -0.80 -22.03 -14.59
N LEU A 31 -1.96 -22.44 -14.07
CA LEU A 31 -2.46 -22.09 -12.73
C LEU A 31 -1.74 -22.91 -11.64
N TRP A 32 -0.42 -22.87 -11.61
CA TRP A 32 0.34 -23.57 -10.58
C TRP A 32 1.28 -22.61 -9.88
N MET A 33 0.88 -22.20 -8.68
CA MET A 33 1.75 -21.56 -7.70
C MET A 33 2.39 -22.68 -6.86
N PRO A 34 3.66 -23.07 -7.09
CA PRO A 34 4.29 -24.18 -6.38
C PRO A 34 4.34 -24.00 -4.84
N LEU A 35 4.30 -22.74 -4.39
CA LEU A 35 4.59 -22.35 -3.00
C LEU A 35 3.40 -21.65 -2.32
N GLY A 36 2.22 -21.60 -2.95
CA GLY A 36 1.03 -20.91 -2.41
C GLY A 36 1.17 -19.39 -2.25
N LYS A 37 2.26 -18.79 -2.73
CA LYS A 37 2.53 -17.35 -2.69
C LYS A 37 1.96 -16.69 -3.94
N GLU A 38 0.99 -15.81 -3.75
CA GLU A 38 0.37 -15.02 -4.82
C GLU A 38 0.97 -13.60 -4.82
N VAL A 39 1.47 -13.14 -5.98
CA VAL A 39 1.96 -11.77 -6.17
C VAL A 39 1.07 -11.08 -7.21
N LYS A 40 0.46 -9.97 -6.79
CA LYS A 40 -0.48 -9.21 -7.62
C LYS A 40 0.20 -7.99 -8.25
N VAL A 41 -0.06 -7.74 -9.53
CA VAL A 41 0.37 -6.54 -10.26
C VAL A 41 -0.52 -5.34 -9.88
N MET A 42 -0.58 -5.02 -8.58
CA MET A 42 -1.36 -3.91 -8.07
C MET A 42 -0.64 -3.22 -6.93
N GLN A 43 -0.79 -1.90 -6.84
CA GLN A 43 -0.25 -1.10 -5.75
C GLN A 43 -1.18 -1.12 -4.55
N CYS A 44 -0.66 -1.46 -3.38
CA CYS A 44 -1.37 -1.34 -2.12
C CYS A 44 -1.51 0.14 -1.73
N TRP A 45 -2.73 0.60 -1.46
CA TRP A 45 -2.97 2.00 -1.08
C TRP A 45 -2.32 2.36 0.25
N ARG A 46 -2.23 1.40 1.18
CA ARG A 46 -1.79 1.61 2.57
C ARG A 46 -0.26 1.72 2.68
N CYS A 47 0.49 0.87 1.98
CA CYS A 47 1.96 0.85 2.03
C CYS A 47 2.65 1.39 0.77
N LYS A 48 1.87 1.65 -0.30
CA LYS A 48 2.34 2.12 -1.61
C LYS A 48 3.29 1.16 -2.36
N ARG A 49 3.43 -0.08 -1.89
CA ARG A 49 4.19 -1.14 -2.54
C ARG A 49 3.31 -1.99 -3.44
N TYR A 50 3.91 -2.59 -4.46
CA TYR A 50 3.26 -3.56 -5.33
C TYR A 50 3.33 -4.98 -4.75
N GLY A 51 2.60 -5.91 -5.36
CA GLY A 51 2.64 -7.33 -5.03
C GLY A 51 1.48 -7.84 -4.18
N HIS A 52 0.65 -6.95 -3.62
CA HIS A 52 -0.50 -7.33 -2.78
C HIS A 52 -1.61 -6.27 -2.81
N ARG A 53 -2.81 -6.66 -2.39
CA ARG A 53 -3.98 -5.77 -2.25
C ARG A 53 -3.99 -5.10 -0.88
N THR A 54 -4.62 -3.92 -0.80
CA THR A 54 -5.00 -3.31 0.48
C THR A 54 -5.85 -4.29 1.31
N GLY A 55 -5.37 -4.70 2.47
CA GLY A 55 -6.06 -5.67 3.35
C GLY A 55 -5.46 -7.08 3.31
N ASP A 56 -4.51 -7.36 2.42
CA ASP A 56 -3.75 -8.60 2.46
C ASP A 56 -2.79 -8.62 3.67
N LYS A 57 -2.57 -9.81 4.25
CA LYS A 57 -1.69 -10.00 5.43
C LYS A 57 -0.24 -9.65 5.16
N GLU A 58 0.18 -9.72 3.89
CA GLU A 58 1.52 -9.34 3.42
C GLU A 58 1.80 -7.84 3.56
N CYS A 59 0.75 -7.02 3.74
CA CYS A 59 0.94 -5.59 3.94
C CYS A 59 1.63 -5.33 5.30
N PRO A 60 2.74 -4.58 5.35
CA PRO A 60 3.43 -4.28 6.62
C PRO A 60 2.57 -3.46 7.58
N PHE A 61 1.54 -2.80 7.06
CA PHE A 61 0.57 -2.03 7.83
C PHE A 61 -0.73 -2.81 8.07
N PHE A 62 -0.77 -4.13 7.91
CA PHE A 62 -1.99 -4.92 8.12
C PHE A 62 -2.52 -4.77 9.56
N ILE A 63 -1.67 -5.08 10.56
CA ILE A 63 -2.04 -5.04 11.98
C ILE A 63 -2.07 -3.61 12.53
N LYS A 64 -0.97 -2.85 12.38
CA LYS A 64 -0.80 -1.54 13.01
C LYS A 64 -1.49 -0.39 12.28
N GLY A 65 -1.79 -0.58 11.00
CA GLY A 65 -2.21 0.50 10.12
C GLY A 65 -1.14 1.52 9.79
N ASN A 66 -1.47 2.44 8.88
CA ASN A 66 -0.61 3.55 8.50
C ASN A 66 -1.19 4.85 9.09
N GLN A 67 -0.78 5.17 10.33
CA GLN A 67 -1.29 6.34 11.04
C GLN A 67 -0.99 7.66 10.31
N LYS A 68 0.16 7.76 9.62
CA LYS A 68 0.50 8.97 8.86
C LYS A 68 -0.46 9.19 7.69
N LEU A 69 -0.75 8.13 6.94
CA LEU A 69 -1.69 8.20 5.83
C LEU A 69 -3.11 8.49 6.34
N GLU A 70 -3.49 7.89 7.47
CA GLU A 70 -4.79 8.14 8.11
C GLU A 70 -4.93 9.58 8.58
N GLN A 71 -3.90 10.14 9.22
CA GLN A 71 -3.88 11.54 9.65
C GLN A 71 -4.00 12.49 8.46
N PHE A 72 -3.27 12.21 7.38
CA PHE A 72 -3.40 12.97 6.14
C PHE A 72 -4.83 12.92 5.62
N ARG A 73 -5.43 11.73 5.56
CA ARG A 73 -6.81 11.53 5.11
C ARG A 73 -7.79 12.33 5.95
N VAL A 74 -7.76 12.17 7.27
CA VAL A 74 -8.64 12.88 8.20
C VAL A 74 -8.47 14.39 8.06
N ALA A 75 -7.24 14.90 7.96
CA ALA A 75 -7.00 16.33 7.82
C ALA A 75 -7.55 16.93 6.51
N HIS A 76 -7.65 16.14 5.44
CA HIS A 76 -8.13 16.61 4.14
C HIS A 76 -9.61 16.32 3.90
N GLU A 77 -10.14 15.23 4.47
CA GLU A 77 -11.52 14.78 4.24
C GLU A 77 -12.50 15.29 5.30
N ASP A 78 -12.05 15.61 6.52
CA ASP A 78 -12.94 16.09 7.60
C ASP A 78 -13.07 17.62 7.55
N PRO A 79 -14.24 18.18 7.18
CA PRO A 79 -14.45 19.62 7.13
C PRO A 79 -14.35 20.30 8.49
N MET A 80 -14.49 19.54 9.58
CA MET A 80 -14.41 20.03 10.95
C MET A 80 -12.99 19.91 11.54
N TYR A 81 -12.02 19.40 10.77
CA TYR A 81 -10.69 19.11 11.29
C TYR A 81 -10.03 20.32 11.95
N ASP A 82 -10.04 21.49 11.28
CA ASP A 82 -9.41 22.70 11.80
C ASP A 82 -10.11 23.22 13.06
N ILE A 83 -11.45 23.19 13.09
CA ILE A 83 -12.26 23.60 14.25
C ILE A 83 -11.98 22.70 15.45
N ILE A 84 -11.97 21.38 15.24
CA ILE A 84 -11.69 20.40 16.30
C ILE A 84 -10.25 20.58 16.81
N ARG A 85 -9.29 20.82 15.91
CA ARG A 85 -7.88 21.06 16.27
C ARG A 85 -7.73 22.32 17.13
N GLU A 86 -8.41 23.41 16.75
CA GLU A 86 -8.40 24.67 17.48
C GLU A 86 -9.04 24.55 18.86
N ASN A 87 -10.21 23.91 18.97
CA ASN A 87 -10.88 23.65 20.25
C ASN A 87 -9.98 22.87 21.22
N LYS A 88 -9.32 21.81 20.73
CA LYS A 88 -8.37 21.02 21.55
C LYS A 88 -7.16 21.82 22.01
N ARG A 89 -6.72 22.84 21.25
CA ARG A 89 -5.64 23.74 21.66
C ARG A 89 -6.11 24.65 22.80
N HIS A 90 -7.27 25.27 22.65
CA HIS A 90 -7.84 26.15 23.69
C HIS A 90 -8.14 25.42 25.00
N GLU A 91 -8.59 24.17 24.96
CA GLU A 91 -8.79 23.37 26.18
C GLU A 91 -7.48 23.11 26.93
N LYS A 92 -6.37 22.91 26.23
CA LYS A 92 -5.05 22.72 26.85
C LYS A 92 -4.51 24.00 27.48
N GLU A 93 -4.77 25.15 26.88
CA GLU A 93 -4.35 26.46 27.40
C GLU A 93 -5.13 26.88 28.66
N LYS A 94 -6.35 26.35 28.84
CA LYS A 94 -7.19 26.62 30.02
C LYS A 94 -6.89 25.73 31.22
N ARG A 95 -6.08 24.67 31.05
CA ARG A 95 -5.77 23.67 32.07
C ARG A 95 -4.41 23.93 32.69
#